data_AF-A0A3D5JNN9-F1
#
_entry.id   AF-A0A3D5JNN9-F1
#
_cell.length_a   1.000
_cell.length_b   1.000
_cell.length_c   1.000
_cell.angle_alpha   90.00
_cell.angle_beta   90.00
_cell.angle_gamma   90.00
#
_symmetry.space_group_name_H-M   'P 1'
#
loop_
_entity.id
_entity.type
_entity.pdbx_description
1 polymer ?
#
loop_
_entity_poly.entity_id
_entity_poly.type
_entity_poly.pdbx_seq_one_letter_code
_entity_poly.pdbx_strand_id
1 'polypeptide(L)' 'MTPSPLFQPSPLGPLTLANRIVMAPLTRNRAGAGLMPSPLAATYYAQRA' A
#
# COMPACT_ATOMS: atom_id res chain seq x y z
N MET A 1 -4.62 9.43 -27.31
CA MET A 1 -4.81 9.73 -25.88
C MET A 1 -3.51 9.40 -25.17
N THR A 2 -2.87 10.36 -24.51
CA THR A 2 -1.64 10.11 -23.75
C THR A 2 -1.99 9.30 -22.50
N PRO A 3 -1.27 8.21 -22.18
CA PRO A 3 -1.55 7.45 -20.96
C PRO A 3 -1.38 8.34 -19.71
N SER A 4 -2.31 8.18 -18.75
CA SER A 4 -2.32 9.01 -17.54
C SER A 4 -1.00 8.88 -16.76
N PRO A 5 -0.42 9.99 -16.27
CA PRO A 5 0.79 9.97 -15.45
C PRO A 5 0.66 9.11 -14.19
N LEU A 6 -0.55 8.90 -13.67
CA LEU A 6 -0.78 8.10 -12.46
C LEU A 6 -0.35 6.64 -12.59
N PHE A 7 -0.46 6.07 -13.80
CA PHE A 7 -0.14 4.67 -14.06
C PHE A 7 1.28 4.47 -14.62
N GLN A 8 2.09 5.53 -14.67
CA GLN A 8 3.47 5.45 -15.13
C GLN A 8 4.41 5.09 -13.98
N PRO A 9 5.44 4.25 -14.21
CA PRO A 9 6.47 3.97 -13.21
C PRO A 9 7.14 5.23 -12.68
N SER A 10 7.65 5.16 -11.44
CA SER A 10 8.34 6.28 -10.79
C SER A 10 9.44 5.79 -9.86
N PRO A 11 10.62 6.42 -9.84
CA PRO A 11 11.63 6.14 -8.83
C PRO A 11 11.19 6.64 -7.45
N LEU A 12 11.53 5.89 -6.40
CA LEU A 12 11.41 6.25 -4.99
C LEU A 12 12.65 5.75 -4.22
N GLY A 13 13.68 6.58 -4.12
CA GLY A 13 14.96 6.17 -3.56
C GLY A 13 15.54 4.98 -4.36
N PRO A 14 15.89 3.84 -3.72
CA PRO A 14 16.40 2.66 -4.41
C PRO A 14 15.31 1.80 -5.09
N LEU A 15 14.02 2.12 -4.90
CA LEU A 15 12.90 1.34 -5.43
C LEU A 15 12.35 1.98 -6.72
N THR A 16 11.93 1.15 -7.66
CA THR A 16 11.12 1.57 -8.80
C THR A 16 9.67 1.15 -8.55
N LEU A 17 8.77 2.13 -8.39
CA LEU A 17 7.35 1.88 -8.22
C LEU A 17 6.70 1.62 -9.59
N ALA A 18 5.78 0.66 -9.65
CA ALA A 18 5.05 0.35 -10.88
C ALA A 18 4.09 1.47 -11.33
N ASN A 19 3.65 2.32 -10.39
CA ASN A 19 2.74 3.43 -10.62
C ASN A 19 2.95 4.54 -9.57
N ARG A 20 2.19 5.63 -9.66
CA ARG A 20 2.25 6.79 -8.75
C ARG A 20 1.09 6.80 -7.75
N ILE A 21 0.45 5.66 -7.51
CA ILE A 21 -0.68 5.51 -6.60
C ILE A 21 -0.16 4.92 -5.29
N VAL A 22 -0.52 5.55 -4.17
CA VAL A 22 -0.05 5.15 -2.85
C VAL A 22 -1.24 4.84 -1.95
N MET A 23 -1.13 3.77 -1.18
CA MET A 23 -2.04 3.52 -0.07
C MET A 23 -1.65 4.44 1.10
N ALA A 24 -2.45 5.47 1.36
CA ALA A 24 -2.23 6.37 2.49
C ALA A 24 -2.21 5.60 3.83
N PRO A 25 -1.47 6.08 4.86
CA PRO A 25 -1.52 5.49 6.19
C PRO A 25 -2.90 5.74 6.82
N LEU A 26 -3.57 4.66 7.22
CA LEU A 26 -4.94 4.68 7.74
C LEU A 26 -5.01 3.90 9.05
N THR A 27 -5.29 4.58 10.16
CA THR A 27 -5.57 3.90 11.43
C THR A 27 -6.84 3.08 11.30
N ARG A 28 -6.78 1.79 11.62
CA ARG A 28 -7.92 0.86 11.47
C ARG A 28 -8.50 0.35 12.78
N ASN A 29 -7.81 0.50 13.91
CA ASN A 29 -8.22 -0.01 15.23
C ASN A 29 -8.51 -1.53 15.22
N ARG A 30 -7.70 -2.34 14.51
CA ARG A 30 -7.89 -3.81 14.37
C ARG A 30 -6.67 -4.65 14.79
N ALA A 31 -5.87 -4.13 15.72
CA ALA A 31 -4.80 -4.93 16.33
C ALA A 31 -5.39 -6.05 17.21
N GLY A 32 -4.67 -7.17 17.30
CA GLY A 32 -4.95 -8.24 18.25
C GLY A 32 -4.42 -7.94 19.66
N ALA A 33 -4.35 -8.99 20.49
CA ALA A 33 -3.78 -8.90 21.84
C ALA A 33 -2.32 -8.40 21.81
N GLY A 34 -1.95 -7.57 22.80
CA GLY A 34 -0.61 -6.99 22.88
C GLY A 34 -0.26 -6.03 21.74
N LEU A 35 -1.27 -5.45 21.07
CA LEU A 35 -1.09 -4.55 19.92
C LEU A 35 -0.45 -5.23 18.69
N MET A 36 -0.43 -6.56 18.65
CA MET A 36 0.14 -7.30 17.54
C MET A 36 -0.78 -7.22 16.30
N PRO A 37 -0.21 -7.10 15.08
CA PRO A 37 -0.98 -7.29 13.86
C PRO A 37 -1.69 -8.65 13.87
N SER A 38 -3.00 -8.65 13.59
CA SER A 38 -3.79 -9.88 13.48
C SER A 38 -3.66 -10.50 12.08
N PRO A 39 -4.05 -11.78 11.86
CA PRO A 39 -4.08 -12.38 10.51
C PRO A 39 -4.89 -11.56 9.49
N LEU A 40 -5.92 -10.84 9.95
CA LEU A 40 -6.70 -9.92 9.12
C LEU A 40 -5.85 -8.79 8.54
N ALA A 41 -4.83 -8.30 9.26
CA ALA A 41 -3.94 -7.25 8.77
C ALA A 41 -3.19 -7.71 7.52
N ALA A 42 -2.67 -8.94 7.52
CA ALA A 42 -1.97 -9.52 6.36
C ALA A 42 -2.90 -9.60 5.15
N THR A 43 -4.08 -10.19 5.30
CA THR A 43 -5.09 -10.26 4.21
C THR A 43 -5.48 -8.87 3.71
N TYR A 44 -5.68 -7.92 4.62
CA TYR A 44 -6.06 -6.55 4.30
C TYR A 44 -5.01 -5.82 3.44
N TYR A 45 -3.73 -5.93 3.79
CA TYR A 45 -2.66 -5.30 3.00
C TYR A 45 -2.39 -6.04 1.69
N ALA A 46 -2.48 -7.38 1.68
CA ALA A 46 -2.29 -8.18 0.46
C ALA A 46 -3.29 -7.84 -0.66
N GLN A 47 -4.54 -7.51 -0.31
CA GLN A 47 -5.57 -7.07 -1.27
C GLN A 47 -5.28 -5.71 -1.92
N ARG A 48 -4.22 -5.00 -1.51
CA ARG A 48 -3.87 -3.64 -1.94
C ARG A 48 -2.44 -3.55 -2.49
N ALA A 49 -1.79 -4.70 -2.68
CA ALA A 49 -0.50 -4.83 -3.31
C ALA A 49 -0.63 -4.85 -4.85
#